data_AF-F5IT00-F1
#
_entry.id   AF-F5IT00-F1
#
_cell.length_a   1.000
_cell.length_b   1.000
_cell.length_c   1.000
_cell.angle_alpha   90.00
_cell.angle_beta   90.00
_cell.angle_gamma   90.00
#
_symmetry.space_group_name_H-M   'P 1'
#
loop_
_entity.id
_entity.type
_entity.pdbx_description
1 polymer ?
#
loop_
_entity_poly.entity_id
_entity_poly.type
_entity_poly.pdbx_seq_one_letter_code
_entity_poly.pdbx_strand_id
1 'polypeptide(L)'
;MKLNDESDNKPVITTRYVLDANSLITYVVYDEDGDWQFFSDEDITESDACVVSVKQILELDDSLNELDLKPGQAAERSDADAPWQTIKQKSSRNNSFAEDDEN
;
A
#
# COMPACT_ATOMS: atom_id res chain seq x y z
N MET A 1 3.27 8.74 6.04
CA MET A 1 2.25 9.50 5.28
C MET A 1 0.99 8.67 5.41
N LYS A 2 -0.07 9.28 5.91
CA LYS A 2 -1.32 8.55 6.10
C LYS A 2 -2.09 8.57 4.81
N LEU A 3 -2.69 7.44 4.45
CA LEU A 3 -3.55 7.35 3.27
C LEU A 3 -4.67 8.42 3.34
N ASN A 4 -5.22 8.65 4.53
CA ASN A 4 -6.28 9.65 4.77
C ASN A 4 -5.80 11.12 4.84
N ASP A 5 -4.49 11.35 4.89
CA ASP A 5 -3.90 12.71 4.81
C ASP A 5 -3.65 13.13 3.36
N GLU A 6 -3.61 12.15 2.44
CA GLU A 6 -3.54 12.41 1.00
C GLU A 6 -4.87 12.90 0.44
N SER A 7 -4.81 13.47 -0.77
CA SER A 7 -6.01 13.94 -1.44
C SER A 7 -7.03 12.81 -1.57
N ASP A 8 -8.26 13.06 -1.11
CA ASP A 8 -9.41 12.15 -1.22
C ASP A 8 -9.66 11.65 -2.66
N ASN A 9 -9.24 12.44 -3.66
CA ASN A 9 -9.28 12.13 -5.09
C ASN A 9 -8.02 11.46 -5.65
N LYS A 10 -7.05 11.08 -4.80
CA LYS A 10 -5.83 10.44 -5.26
C LYS A 10 -6.16 9.05 -5.82
N PRO A 11 -5.68 8.70 -7.02
CA PRO A 11 -5.87 7.37 -7.56
C PRO A 11 -5.03 6.37 -6.78
N VAL A 12 -5.65 5.26 -6.44
CA VAL A 12 -5.01 4.11 -5.80
C VAL A 12 -5.36 2.86 -6.56
N ILE A 13 -4.43 1.93 -6.62
CA ILE A 13 -4.59 0.68 -7.33
C ILE A 13 -5.07 -0.36 -6.33
N THR A 14 -6.17 -1.02 -6.65
CA THR A 14 -6.79 -2.10 -5.87
C THR A 14 -7.16 -3.24 -6.80
N THR A 15 -7.83 -4.26 -6.29
CA THR A 15 -8.36 -5.39 -7.07
C THR A 15 -9.89 -5.39 -7.04
N ARG A 16 -10.54 -5.92 -8.08
CA ARG A 16 -12.00 -5.94 -8.19
C ARG A 16 -12.63 -6.76 -7.07
N TYR A 17 -11.93 -7.78 -6.57
CA TYR A 17 -12.33 -8.54 -5.38
C TYR A 17 -12.51 -7.68 -4.12
N VAL A 18 -11.64 -6.67 -3.93
CA VAL A 18 -11.77 -5.70 -2.84
C VAL A 18 -12.98 -4.78 -3.06
N LEU A 19 -13.29 -4.45 -4.32
CA LEU A 19 -14.45 -3.62 -4.68
C LEU A 19 -15.78 -4.37 -4.56
N ASP A 20 -15.79 -5.68 -4.78
CA ASP A 20 -16.98 -6.53 -4.62
C ASP A 20 -17.28 -6.85 -3.14
N ALA A 21 -16.52 -6.24 -2.20
CA ALA A 21 -16.66 -6.33 -0.75
C ALA A 21 -16.49 -7.74 -0.16
N ASN A 22 -15.88 -8.67 -0.90
CA ASN A 22 -15.75 -10.06 -0.47
C ASN A 22 -14.34 -10.42 0.04
N SER A 23 -13.35 -9.56 -0.19
CA SER A 23 -11.94 -9.86 0.10
C SER A 23 -11.25 -8.72 0.82
N LEU A 24 -10.62 -9.04 1.95
CA LEU A 24 -9.84 -8.11 2.76
C LEU A 24 -8.48 -7.85 2.12
N ILE A 25 -8.03 -6.61 2.19
CA ILE A 25 -6.69 -6.22 1.76
C ILE A 25 -5.70 -6.79 2.78
N THR A 26 -4.79 -7.66 2.39
CA THR A 26 -3.76 -8.21 3.30
C THR A 26 -2.40 -7.60 3.07
N TYR A 27 -2.21 -6.91 1.93
CA TYR A 27 -0.93 -6.35 1.56
C TYR A 27 -1.11 -4.98 0.88
N VAL A 28 -0.34 -4.00 1.33
CA VAL A 28 -0.31 -2.62 0.80
C VAL A 28 1.11 -2.26 0.43
N VAL A 29 1.29 -1.65 -0.73
CA VAL A 29 2.56 -1.10 -1.17
C VAL A 29 2.38 0.39 -1.39
N TYR A 30 3.33 1.17 -0.88
CA TYR A 30 3.45 2.58 -1.16
C TYR A 30 4.77 2.84 -1.90
N ASP A 31 4.67 3.13 -3.19
CA ASP A 31 5.82 3.35 -4.05
C ASP A 31 6.52 4.67 -3.73
N GLU A 32 7.77 4.81 -4.20
CA GLU A 32 8.53 6.04 -4.06
C GLU A 32 7.90 7.21 -4.84
N ASP A 33 7.18 6.92 -5.92
CA ASP A 33 6.43 7.92 -6.72
C ASP A 33 5.16 8.43 -5.99
N GLY A 34 4.79 7.77 -4.89
CA GLY A 34 3.59 8.10 -4.13
C GLY A 34 2.34 7.38 -4.63
N ASP A 35 2.48 6.30 -5.39
CA ASP A 35 1.39 5.43 -5.78
C ASP A 35 1.10 4.37 -4.72
N TRP A 36 -0.18 4.19 -4.39
CA TRP A 36 -0.63 3.16 -3.46
C TRP A 36 -1.18 1.96 -4.24
N GLN A 37 -0.75 0.76 -3.86
CA GLN A 37 -1.23 -0.50 -4.40
C GLN A 37 -1.72 -1.41 -3.27
N PHE A 38 -2.92 -1.94 -3.42
CA PHE A 38 -3.58 -2.82 -2.47
C PHE A 38 -3.79 -4.20 -3.09
N PHE A 39 -3.42 -5.22 -2.33
CA PHE A 39 -3.51 -6.62 -2.71
C PHE A 39 -4.22 -7.43 -1.61
N SER A 40 -5.05 -8.37 -2.03
CA SER A 40 -5.71 -9.35 -1.17
C SER A 40 -4.96 -10.69 -1.17
N ASP A 41 -5.17 -11.52 -0.15
CA ASP A 41 -4.54 -12.86 -0.03
C ASP A 41 -5.13 -13.90 -1.00
N GLU A 42 -6.27 -13.59 -1.63
CA GLU A 42 -6.84 -14.43 -2.68
C GLU A 42 -6.01 -14.39 -3.97
N ASP A 43 -6.09 -15.46 -4.78
CA ASP A 43 -5.53 -15.57 -6.12
C ASP A 43 -6.12 -14.50 -7.06
N ILE A 44 -5.61 -13.28 -6.92
CA ILE A 44 -5.89 -12.16 -7.81
C ILE A 44 -5.11 -12.35 -9.10
N THR A 45 -5.82 -12.28 -10.22
CA THR A 45 -5.17 -12.24 -11.54
C THR A 45 -4.92 -10.79 -11.91
N GLU A 46 -3.79 -10.46 -12.56
CA GLU A 46 -3.45 -9.09 -13.02
C GLU A 46 -4.57 -8.41 -13.83
N SER A 47 -5.43 -9.21 -14.47
CA SER A 47 -6.61 -8.72 -15.21
C SER A 47 -7.71 -8.09 -14.35
N ASP A 48 -7.63 -8.26 -13.03
CA ASP A 48 -8.64 -7.81 -12.06
C ASP A 48 -8.22 -6.54 -11.30
N ALA A 49 -7.01 -6.03 -11.57
CA ALA A 49 -6.56 -4.77 -11.01
C ALA A 49 -7.47 -3.60 -11.47
N CYS A 50 -7.95 -2.82 -10.50
CA CYS A 50 -8.81 -1.65 -10.70
C CYS A 50 -8.18 -0.43 -10.04
N VAL A 51 -8.39 0.75 -10.61
CA VAL A 51 -7.97 2.02 -10.00
C VAL A 51 -9.18 2.73 -9.44
N VAL A 52 -9.14 3.06 -8.16
CA VAL A 52 -10.19 3.81 -7.46
C VAL A 52 -9.62 5.01 -6.72
N SER A 53 -10.47 5.85 -6.16
CA SER A 53 -10.04 6.96 -5.32
C SER A 53 -9.79 6.49 -3.88
N VAL A 54 -8.87 7.17 -3.17
CA VAL A 54 -8.64 6.96 -1.72
C VAL A 54 -9.96 6.91 -0.94
N LYS A 55 -10.89 7.82 -1.23
CA LYS A 55 -12.19 7.82 -0.57
C LYS A 55 -12.97 6.52 -0.75
N GLN A 56 -13.02 6.01 -1.98
CA GLN A 56 -13.76 4.79 -2.31
C GLN A 56 -13.20 3.57 -1.58
N ILE A 57 -11.87 3.47 -1.49
CA ILE A 57 -11.26 2.34 -0.77
C ILE A 57 -11.41 2.48 0.75
N LEU A 58 -11.36 3.69 1.29
CA LEU A 58 -11.60 3.95 2.72
C LEU A 58 -13.05 3.67 3.13
N GLU A 59 -14.02 3.96 2.25
CA GLU A 59 -15.42 3.60 2.49
C GLU A 59 -15.66 2.08 2.47
N LEU A 60 -14.81 1.32 1.76
CA LEU A 60 -14.86 -0.14 1.70
C LEU A 60 -14.12 -0.78 2.89
N ASP A 61 -12.95 -0.27 3.25
CA ASP A 61 -12.09 -0.81 4.30
C ASP A 61 -11.50 0.34 5.15
N ASP A 62 -12.14 0.61 6.30
CA ASP A 62 -11.75 1.70 7.20
C ASP A 62 -10.40 1.42 7.89
N SER A 63 -9.95 0.15 7.94
CA SER A 63 -8.65 -0.20 8.53
C SER A 63 -7.47 0.42 7.79
N LEU A 64 -7.64 0.82 6.53
CA LEU A 64 -6.63 1.55 5.76
C LEU A 64 -6.41 2.99 6.26
N ASN A 65 -7.37 3.58 6.97
CA ASN A 65 -7.25 4.91 7.56
C ASN A 65 -6.15 4.97 8.62
N GLU A 66 -5.96 3.89 9.36
CA GLU A 66 -4.96 3.78 10.42
C GLU A 66 -3.56 3.42 9.89
N LEU A 67 -3.44 3.13 8.59
CA LEU A 67 -2.18 2.76 7.96
C LEU A 67 -1.31 4.00 7.68
N ASP A 68 -0.11 4.04 8.28
CA ASP A 68 0.93 5.03 7.98
C ASP A 68 2.13 4.36 7.30
N LEU A 69 2.35 4.71 6.03
CA LEU A 69 3.50 4.25 5.24
C LEU A 69 4.29 5.44 4.69
N LYS A 70 5.60 5.26 4.51
CA LYS A 70 6.46 6.23 3.81
C LYS A 70 6.73 5.75 2.38
N PRO A 71 6.99 6.67 1.44
CA PRO A 71 7.29 6.28 0.06
C PRO A 71 8.43 5.26 0.04
N GLY A 72 8.25 4.15 -0.66
CA GLY A 72 9.17 3.00 -0.65
C GLY A 72 8.99 2.02 0.51
N GLN A 73 7.84 2.04 1.20
CA GLN A 73 7.48 1.04 2.22
C GLN A 73 6.25 0.25 1.81
N ALA A 74 6.11 -0.93 2.39
CA ALA A 74 4.91 -1.74 2.27
C ALA A 74 4.38 -2.09 3.66
N ALA A 75 3.14 -2.54 3.75
CA ALA A 75 2.56 -3.12 4.95
C ALA A 75 1.83 -4.41 4.62
N GLU A 76 1.84 -5.33 5.56
CA GLU A 76 1.07 -6.55 5.49
C GLU A 76 0.24 -6.73 6.77
N ARG A 77 -0.93 -7.36 6.67
CA ARG A 77 -1.73 -7.79 7.82
C ARG A 77 -2.20 -9.22 7.59
N SER A 78 -2.27 -10.00 8.67
CA SER A 78 -2.74 -11.38 8.60
C SER A 78 -4.27 -11.47 8.50
N ASP A 79 -4.99 -10.51 9.07
CA ASP A 79 -6.45 -10.50 9.19
C ASP A 79 -6.99 -9.06 9.20
N ALA A 80 -8.29 -8.89 8.97
CA ALA A 80 -8.97 -7.59 9.05
C ALA A 80 -8.70 -6.82 10.35
N ASP A 81 -8.69 -7.57 11.46
CA ASP A 81 -8.53 -7.07 12.83
C ASP A 81 -7.06 -7.03 13.27
N ALA A 82 -6.15 -7.59 12.45
CA ALA A 82 -4.73 -7.63 12.78
C ALA A 82 -4.07 -6.25 12.53
N PRO A 83 -3.12 -5.83 13.38
CA PRO A 83 -2.40 -4.59 13.18
C PRO A 83 -1.49 -4.66 11.96
N TRP A 84 -1.53 -3.62 11.14
CA TRP A 84 -0.64 -3.49 9.98
C TRP A 84 0.84 -3.57 10.37
N GLN A 85 1.55 -4.52 9.77
CA GLN A 85 2.98 -4.70 9.92
C GLN A 85 3.70 -3.99 8.77
N THR A 86 4.34 -2.86 9.07
CA THR A 86 5.14 -2.15 8.07
C THR A 86 6.43 -2.91 7.76
N ILE A 87 6.62 -3.27 6.50
CA ILE A 87 7.81 -3.90 5.97
C ILE A 87 8.57 -2.90 5.08
N LYS A 88 9.91 -2.97 5.11
CA LYS A 88 10.72 -2.22 4.16
C LYS A 88 10.70 -2.96 2.83
N GLN A 89 10.25 -2.31 1.76
CA GLN A 89 10.56 -2.80 0.43
C GLN A 89 12.08 -2.77 0.29
N LYS A 90 12.68 -3.94 -0.01
CA LYS A 90 14.04 -3.98 -0.50
C LYS A 90 14.01 -3.51 -1.96
N SER A 91 13.84 -2.21 -2.15
CA SER A 91 14.34 -1.56 -3.35
C SER A 91 15.81 -1.94 -3.41
N SER A 92 16.20 -2.75 -4.40
CA SER A 92 17.58 -3.16 -4.58
C SER A 92 18.39 -1.94 -5.07
N ARG A 93 18.65 -1.01 -4.16
CA ARG A 93 19.61 0.09 -4.28
C ARG A 93 20.31 0.29 -2.92
N ASN A 94 20.99 -0.75 -2.46
CA ASN A 94 22.22 -0.58 -1.69
C ASN A 94 23.35 -1.04 -2.64
N ASN A 95 24.46 -0.36 -2.88
CA ASN A 95 25.07 0.83 -2.29
C ASN A 95 26.28 1.18 -3.17
N SER A 96 26.49 2.43 -3.58
CA SER A 96 27.81 2.96 -3.97
C SER A 96 27.80 4.48 -3.94
N PHE A 97 27.55 5.06 -2.77
CA PHE A 97 28.10 6.39 -2.48
C PHE A 97 28.34 6.50 -0.97
N ALA A 98 29.39 5.82 -0.52
CA ALA A 98 30.08 6.27 0.67
C ALA A 98 31.15 7.24 0.16
N GLU A 99 30.83 8.54 0.21
CA GLU A 99 31.86 9.56 0.37
C GLU A 99 32.41 9.38 1.79
N ASP A 100 33.48 8.60 1.92
CA ASP A 100 34.38 8.76 3.04
C ASP A 100 35.35 9.88 2.65
N ASP A 101 34.89 11.12 2.91
CA ASP A 101 35.77 12.25 3.20
C ASP A 101 36.45 11.94 4.54
N GLU A 102 37.71 11.49 4.50
CA GLU A 102 38.59 11.51 5.67
C GLU A 102 40.00 11.94 5.26
N ASN A 103 40.25 13.25 5.44
CA ASN A 103 41.46 13.94 5.90
C ASN A 103 42.83 13.61 5.26
#